data_AF-A0A7X6TSL6-F1
#
_entry.id   AF-A0A7X6TSL6-F1
#
_cell.length_a   1.000
_cell.length_b   1.000
_cell.length_c   1.000
_cell.angle_alpha   90.00
_cell.angle_beta   90.00
_cell.angle_gamma   90.00
#
_symmetry.space_group_name_H-M   'P 1'
#
loop_
_entity.id
_entity.type
_entity.pdbx_description
1 polymer ?
#
loop_
_entity_poly.entity_id
_entity_poly.type
_entity_poly.pdbx_seq_one_letter_code
_entity_poly.pdbx_strand_id
1 'polypeptide(L)'
;VIGTGCSIGALVGTFSGVTTDYFYSAMTGVIIMGIAGEMAEKKLKDGEGYVTYKHHLLDTLSIFKNENLKSFGKIEDISLLDLAL
;
A
#
# COMPACT_ATOMS: atom_id res chain seq x y z
N VAL A 1 -1.36 -13.78 -1.36
CA VAL A 1 -0.05 -13.90 -2.05
C VAL A 1 1.04 -14.07 -1.01
N ILE A 2 1.91 -15.07 -1.12
CA ILE A 2 3.02 -15.25 -0.17
C ILE A 2 4.03 -14.11 -0.36
N GLY A 3 4.52 -13.54 0.75
CA GLY A 3 5.55 -12.50 0.75
C GLY A 3 5.04 -11.05 0.82
N THR A 4 3.74 -10.80 0.78
CA THR A 4 3.19 -9.43 0.87
C THR A 4 3.54 -8.75 2.19
N GLY A 5 3.53 -9.48 3.31
CA GLY A 5 3.97 -8.95 4.61
C GLY A 5 5.45 -8.54 4.62
N CYS A 6 6.34 -9.36 4.04
CA CYS A 6 7.75 -9.02 3.90
C CYS A 6 7.93 -7.79 2.99
N SER A 7 7.17 -7.69 1.90
CA SER A 7 7.19 -6.53 1.01
C SER A 7 6.71 -5.25 1.71
N ILE A 8 5.67 -5.31 2.55
CA ILE A 8 5.26 -4.19 3.39
C ILE A 8 6.42 -3.79 4.31
N GLY A 9 7.04 -4.74 5.01
CA GLY A 9 8.21 -4.45 5.85
C GLY A 9 9.35 -3.77 5.08
N ALA A 10 9.63 -4.20 3.85
CA ALA A 10 10.64 -3.58 2.97
C ALA A 10 10.25 -2.15 2.55
N LEU A 11 8.97 -1.91 2.24
CA LEU A 11 8.46 -0.56 1.94
C LEU A 11 8.60 0.35 3.17
N VAL A 12 8.19 -0.11 4.34
CA VAL A 12 8.34 0.65 5.60
C VAL A 12 9.81 0.96 5.87
N GLY A 13 10.72 -0.01 5.69
CA GLY A 13 12.17 0.21 5.81
C GLY A 13 12.70 1.24 4.82
N THR A 14 12.20 1.22 3.58
CA THR A 14 12.58 2.20 2.54
C THR A 14 12.18 3.62 2.94
N PHE A 15 10.94 3.83 3.38
CA PHE A 15 10.48 5.15 3.84
C PHE A 15 11.16 5.59 5.15
N SER A 16 11.44 4.64 6.05
CA SER A 16 12.20 4.91 7.28
C SER A 16 13.64 5.34 7.00
N GLY A 17 14.19 5.04 5.82
CA GLY A 17 15.49 5.56 5.38
C GLY A 17 15.45 7.04 4.97
N VAL A 18 14.27 7.60 4.73
CA VAL A 18 14.07 9.00 4.27
C VAL A 18 13.66 9.91 5.43
N THR A 19 12.98 9.38 6.45
CA THR A 19 12.47 10.16 7.59
C THR A 19 12.62 9.39 8.91
N THR A 20 12.76 10.14 10.01
CA THR A 20 12.71 9.60 11.38
C THR A 20 11.29 9.46 11.92
N ASP A 21 10.28 9.93 11.18
CA ASP A 21 8.88 9.67 11.50
C ASP A 21 8.51 8.24 11.04
N TYR A 22 8.75 7.28 11.93
CA TYR A 22 8.51 5.87 11.64
C TYR A 22 7.02 5.52 11.59
N PHE A 23 6.17 6.29 12.26
CA PHE A 23 4.72 6.13 12.12
C PHE A 23 4.28 6.50 10.71
N TYR A 24 4.74 7.65 10.20
CA TYR A 24 4.47 8.08 8.84
C TYR A 24 5.07 7.10 7.80
N SER A 25 6.23 6.52 8.08
CA SER A 25 6.86 5.50 7.24
C SER A 25 6.04 4.21 7.18
N ALA A 26 5.57 3.73 8.34
CA ALA A 26 4.70 2.56 8.45
C ALA A 26 3.39 2.79 7.70
N MET A 27 2.74 3.92 7.96
CA MET A 27 1.50 4.34 7.31
C MET A 27 1.67 4.39 5.79
N THR A 28 2.73 5.03 5.29
CA THR A 28 2.99 5.16 3.85
C THR A 28 3.19 3.80 3.18
N GLY A 29 3.99 2.92 3.78
CA GLY A 29 4.23 1.58 3.25
C GLY A 29 2.96 0.72 3.17
N VAL A 30 2.12 0.78 4.20
CA VAL A 30 0.84 0.05 4.25
C VAL A 30 -0.16 0.59 3.23
N ILE A 31 -0.32 1.91 3.13
CA ILE A 31 -1.28 2.53 2.20
C ILE A 31 -0.89 2.26 0.75
N ILE A 32 0.39 2.39 0.39
CA ILE A 32 0.85 2.09 -0.98
C ILE A 32 0.56 0.63 -1.35
N MET A 33 0.82 -0.31 -0.44
CA MET A 33 0.50 -1.72 -0.68
C MET A 33 -1.01 -1.94 -0.85
N GLY A 34 -1.84 -1.31 -0.02
CA GLY A 34 -3.30 -1.39 -0.12
C GLY A 34 -3.82 -0.89 -1.48
N ILE A 35 -3.41 0.32 -1.87
CA ILE A 35 -3.79 0.92 -3.16
C ILE A 35 -3.30 0.05 -4.33
N ALA A 36 -2.05 -0.41 -4.28
CA ALA A 36 -1.49 -1.26 -5.33
C ALA A 36 -2.24 -2.59 -5.45
N GLY A 37 -2.71 -3.16 -4.33
CA GLY A 37 -3.57 -4.35 -4.29
C GLY A 37 -4.89 -4.12 -5.01
N GLU A 38 -5.62 -3.05 -4.66
CA GLU A 38 -6.89 -2.70 -5.32
C GLU A 38 -6.71 -2.45 -6.82
N MET A 39 -5.62 -1.77 -7.21
CA MET A 39 -5.28 -1.53 -8.61
C MET A 39 -4.91 -2.81 -9.36
N ALA A 40 -4.23 -3.75 -8.71
CA ALA A 40 -3.87 -5.03 -9.29
C ALA A 40 -5.07 -5.95 -9.47
N GLU A 41 -5.99 -5.96 -8.51
CA GLU A 41 -7.26 -6.70 -8.60
C GLU A 41 -8.09 -6.22 -9.79
N LYS A 42 -8.20 -4.90 -9.99
CA LYS A 42 -8.92 -4.32 -11.15
C LYS A 42 -8.36 -4.72 -12.51
N LYS A 43 -7.12 -5.21 -12.58
CA LYS A 43 -6.50 -5.70 -13.82
C LYS A 43 -6.82 -7.16 -14.11
N LEU A 44 -7.30 -7.91 -13.11
CA LEU A 44 -7.65 -9.32 -13.30
C LEU A 44 -8.83 -9.46 -14.24
N LYS A 45 -8.75 -10.47 -15.09
CA LYS A 45 -9.83 -10.95 -15.94
C LYS A 45 -10.47 -12.20 -15.34
N ASP A 46 -11.67 -12.51 -15.80
CA ASP A 46 -12.37 -13.71 -15.35
C ASP A 46 -11.52 -14.97 -15.63
N GLY A 47 -11.44 -15.86 -14.63
CA GLY A 47 -10.58 -17.04 -14.65
C GLY A 47 -9.09 -16.80 -14.35
N GLU A 48 -8.62 -15.56 -14.17
CA GLU A 48 -7.23 -15.31 -13.75
C GLU A 48 -7.03 -15.53 -12.25
N GLY A 49 -5.96 -16.26 -11.89
CA GLY A 49 -5.67 -16.67 -10.53
C GLY A 49 -4.61 -15.83 -9.81
N TYR A 50 -4.23 -16.30 -8.62
CA TYR A 50 -3.34 -15.57 -7.71
C TYR A 50 -1.94 -15.26 -8.27
N VAL A 51 -1.43 -16.07 -9.20
CA VAL A 51 -0.11 -15.84 -9.82
C VAL A 51 -0.17 -14.60 -10.71
N THR A 52 -1.22 -14.46 -11.51
CA THR A 52 -1.46 -13.28 -12.34
C THR A 52 -1.67 -12.04 -11.47
N TYR A 53 -2.47 -12.17 -10.41
CA TYR A 53 -2.63 -11.09 -9.42
C TYR A 53 -1.29 -10.64 -8.82
N LYS A 54 -0.41 -11.59 -8.46
CA LYS A 54 0.92 -11.28 -7.93
C LYS A 54 1.75 -10.47 -8.93
N HIS A 55 1.73 -10.84 -10.22
CA HIS A 55 2.44 -10.07 -11.25
C HIS A 55 1.86 -8.65 -11.37
N HIS A 56 0.54 -8.52 -11.44
CA HIS A 56 -0.11 -7.20 -11.48
C HIS A 56 0.20 -6.35 -10.24
N LEU A 57 0.27 -6.95 -9.06
CA LEU A 57 0.63 -6.27 -7.82
C LEU A 57 2.07 -5.72 -7.89
N LEU A 58 3.02 -6.57 -8.27
CA LEU A 58 4.43 -6.19 -8.38
C LEU A 58 4.65 -5.12 -9.45
N ASP A 59 4.04 -5.28 -10.62
CA ASP A 59 4.09 -4.29 -11.70
C ASP A 59 3.53 -2.95 -11.21
N THR A 60 2.38 -2.98 -10.53
CA THR A 60 1.74 -1.76 -10.01
C THR A 60 2.60 -1.06 -8.97
N LEU A 61 3.24 -1.79 -8.06
CA LEU A 61 4.18 -1.23 -7.10
C LEU A 61 5.40 -0.59 -7.79
N SER A 62 5.93 -1.22 -8.83
CA SER A 62 7.13 -0.74 -9.54
C SER A 62 6.92 0.59 -10.27
N ILE A 63 5.69 0.89 -10.68
CA ILE A 63 5.32 2.11 -11.42
C ILE A 63 4.45 3.07 -10.60
N PHE A 64 4.30 2.84 -9.30
CA PHE A 64 3.44 3.62 -8.42
C PHE A 64 3.87 5.10 -8.38
N LYS A 65 2.92 6.03 -8.46
CA LYS A 65 3.18 7.47 -8.46
C LYS A 65 2.39 8.21 -7.39
N ASN A 66 2.80 9.43 -7.11
CA ASN A 66 2.14 10.31 -6.14
C ASN A 66 0.65 10.56 -6.48
N GLU A 67 0.28 10.55 -7.77
CA GLU A 67 -1.10 10.72 -8.21
C GLU A 67 -1.98 9.55 -7.75
N ASN A 68 -1.44 8.33 -7.67
CA ASN A 68 -2.16 7.17 -7.13
C ASN A 68 -2.50 7.39 -5.66
N LEU A 69 -1.54 7.88 -4.87
CA LEU A 69 -1.75 8.18 -3.46
C LEU A 69 -2.79 9.29 -3.26
N LYS A 70 -2.72 10.37 -4.05
CA LYS A 70 -3.71 11.47 -3.98
C LYS A 70 -5.12 11.02 -4.36
N SER A 71 -5.25 10.10 -5.31
CA SER A 71 -6.55 9.69 -5.85
C SER A 71 -7.23 8.61 -5.04
N PHE A 72 -6.46 7.71 -4.43
CA PHE A 72 -6.98 6.51 -3.76
C PHE A 72 -6.65 6.43 -2.27
N GLY A 73 -5.80 7.32 -1.76
CA GLY A 73 -5.42 7.37 -0.35
C GLY A 73 -6.63 7.64 0.54
N LYS A 74 -6.85 6.74 1.50
CA LYS A 74 -7.86 6.85 2.55
C LYS A 74 -7.16 6.71 3.89
N ILE A 75 -7.15 7.78 4.67
CA ILE A 75 -6.54 7.85 6.00
C ILE A 75 -7.54 8.52 6.92
N GLU A 76 -7.79 7.90 8.05
CA GLU A 76 -8.64 8.45 9.10
C GLU A 76 -7.80 8.56 10.37
N ASP A 77 -7.71 9.76 10.93
CA ASP A 77 -7.04 9.98 12.22
C ASP A 77 -8.05 9.78 13.35
N ILE A 78 -7.90 8.66 14.05
CA ILE A 78 -8.76 8.29 15.17
C ILE A 78 -8.33 8.93 16.49
N SER A 79 -7.17 9.58 16.56
CA SER A 79 -6.67 10.22 17.78
C SER A 79 -7.54 11.40 18.22
N LEU A 80 -8.34 11.94 17.30
CA LEU A 80 -9.30 13.02 17.54
C LEU A 80 -10.68 12.51 18.00
N LEU A 81 -10.98 11.21 17.82
CA LEU A 81 -12.24 10.62 18.28
C LEU A 81 -12.30 10.50 19.82
N ASP A 82 -11.15 10.33 20.47
CA ASP A 82 -11.04 10.25 21.92
C ASP A 82 -11.29 11.60 22.64
N LEU A 83 -11.35 12.73 21.91
CA LEU A 83 -11.74 14.04 22.47
C LEU A 83 -13.26 14.31 22.41
N ALA A 84 -14.04 13.45 21.77
CA ALA A 84 -15.48 13.61 21.60
C ALA A 84 -16.33 12.70 22.52
N LEU A 85 -15.69 11.96 23.43
CA LEU A 85 -16.29 11.15 24.51
C LEU A 85 -15.97 11.77 25.88
#